data_AF-A0A817FHD0-F1
#
_entry.id   AF-A0A817FHD0-F1
#
_cell.length_a   1.000
_cell.length_b   1.000
_cell.length_c   1.000
_cell.angle_alpha   90.00
_cell.angle_beta   90.00
_cell.angle_gamma   90.00
#
_symmetry.space_group_name_H-M   'P 1'
#
loop_
_entity.id
_entity.type
_entity.pdbx_description
1 polymer ?
#
loop_
_entity_poly.entity_id
_entity_poly.type
_entity_poly.pdbx_seq_one_letter_code
_entity_poly.pdbx_strand_id
1 'polypeptide(L)'
;MIKTVRLSCDLKFLNECRKNNVVPIFLQFNVANEMLLYSNAYKQCQRILLNEEINLKKKNIKYLPKSRRNAYNELVNIFPLEIITEINQIISSLQIEEQHEKYFTHYKKLNGLILKRNQQQQQQQQQRTNRVYTFFNTSSRNEMIYTTYNNNNHKEKLVWNLSGLTYNRAGKINRSQVISNVEYLFRRTSGVQEEVLDYKKWDEEPDNMINKDVRILEPKQLSLAANLKNATEKFFNHANISVATRRKKYLNEKNEENILLNLSKDPSILITKPDKDRGTVILDRNYYIKTMESIVK
;
A
#
# COMPACT_ATOMS: atom_id res chain seq x y z
N MET A 1 -13.80 5.29 2.72
CA MET A 1 -14.42 5.47 1.39
C MET A 1 -13.41 5.34 0.25
N ILE A 2 -12.27 6.04 0.30
CA ILE A 2 -11.16 5.94 -0.69
C ILE A 2 -10.71 4.49 -0.95
N LYS A 3 -10.62 3.65 0.08
CA LYS A 3 -10.27 2.22 -0.06
C LYS A 3 -11.18 1.46 -1.02
N THR A 4 -12.48 1.77 -1.05
CA THR A 4 -13.45 1.12 -1.95
C THR A 4 -13.17 1.50 -3.41
N VAL A 5 -12.85 2.76 -3.67
CA VAL A 5 -12.47 3.25 -5.00
C VAL A 5 -11.21 2.54 -5.49
N ARG A 6 -10.17 2.50 -4.65
CA ARG A 6 -8.91 1.78 -4.97
C ARG A 6 -9.16 0.32 -5.35
N LEU A 7 -9.94 -0.40 -4.53
CA LEU A 7 -10.26 -1.80 -4.82
C LEU A 7 -11.10 -1.97 -6.09
N SER A 8 -12.00 -1.05 -6.39
CA SER A 8 -12.79 -1.06 -7.63
C SER A 8 -11.88 -0.85 -8.85
N CYS A 9 -10.96 0.12 -8.78
CA CYS A 9 -9.96 0.35 -9.82
C CYS A 9 -9.00 -0.83 -10.00
N ASP A 10 -8.55 -1.45 -8.91
CA ASP A 10 -7.75 -2.69 -8.92
C ASP A 10 -8.52 -3.81 -9.61
N LEU A 11 -9.78 -4.03 -9.22
CA LEU A 11 -10.63 -5.08 -9.79
C LEU A 11 -10.86 -4.87 -11.29
N LYS A 12 -11.11 -3.63 -11.72
CA LYS A 12 -11.24 -3.29 -13.15
C LYS A 12 -9.94 -3.61 -13.90
N PHE A 13 -8.79 -3.21 -13.36
CA PHE A 13 -7.49 -3.50 -13.94
C PHE A 13 -7.24 -5.01 -14.08
N LEU A 14 -7.50 -5.80 -13.05
CA LEU A 14 -7.30 -7.25 -13.08
C LEU A 14 -8.21 -7.94 -14.08
N ASN A 15 -9.46 -7.49 -14.21
CA ASN A 15 -10.38 -8.01 -15.23
C ASN A 15 -9.89 -7.67 -16.65
N GLU A 16 -9.36 -6.47 -16.88
CA GLU A 16 -8.75 -6.12 -18.17
C GLU A 16 -7.49 -6.95 -18.44
N CYS A 17 -6.65 -7.20 -17.44
CA CYS A 17 -5.51 -8.11 -17.58
C CYS A 17 -5.95 -9.51 -18.01
N ARG A 18 -6.99 -10.05 -17.36
CA ARG A 18 -7.58 -11.36 -17.69
C ARG A 18 -8.13 -11.38 -19.12
N LYS A 19 -8.88 -10.34 -19.52
CA LYS A 19 -9.45 -10.20 -20.88
C LYS A 19 -8.36 -10.17 -21.95
N ASN A 20 -7.25 -9.49 -21.68
CA ASN A 20 -6.13 -9.35 -22.61
C ASN A 20 -5.10 -10.49 -22.52
N ASN A 21 -5.36 -11.54 -21.72
CA ASN A 21 -4.44 -12.65 -21.48
C ASN A 21 -3.03 -12.19 -21.04
N VAL A 22 -2.95 -11.13 -20.24
CA VAL A 22 -1.70 -10.63 -19.64
C VAL A 22 -1.72 -10.84 -18.13
N VAL A 23 -0.55 -11.11 -17.55
CA VAL A 23 -0.40 -11.33 -16.11
C VAL A 23 0.36 -10.15 -15.50
N PRO A 24 -0.21 -9.46 -14.49
CA PRO A 24 0.48 -8.41 -13.74
C PRO A 24 1.82 -8.87 -13.15
N ILE A 25 2.81 -7.97 -13.12
CA ILE A 25 4.17 -8.27 -12.64
C ILE A 25 4.18 -8.84 -11.22
N PHE A 26 3.33 -8.35 -10.32
CA PHE A 26 3.29 -8.81 -8.93
C PHE A 26 2.71 -10.22 -8.75
N LEU A 27 2.08 -10.80 -9.78
CA LEU A 27 1.64 -12.20 -9.79
C LEU A 27 2.66 -13.12 -10.46
N GLN A 28 3.76 -12.55 -10.96
CA GLN A 28 4.88 -13.32 -11.49
C GLN A 28 5.76 -13.74 -10.31
N PHE A 29 6.18 -15.00 -10.31
CA PHE A 29 7.06 -15.54 -9.29
C PHE A 29 8.31 -16.10 -9.93
N ASN A 30 9.43 -15.99 -9.23
CA ASN A 30 10.71 -16.47 -9.74
C ASN A 30 10.71 -18.00 -9.76
N VAL A 31 11.28 -18.56 -10.82
CA VAL A 31 11.50 -20.00 -10.98
C VAL A 31 12.99 -20.26 -11.15
N ALA A 32 13.46 -21.38 -10.60
CA ALA A 32 14.88 -21.73 -10.64
C ALA A 32 15.41 -21.94 -12.07
N ASN A 33 14.54 -22.36 -12.99
CA ASN A 33 14.88 -22.58 -14.39
C ASN A 33 14.02 -21.68 -15.27
N GLU A 34 14.66 -20.82 -16.06
CA GLU A 34 13.99 -19.88 -16.98
C GLU A 34 13.10 -20.58 -18.00
N MET A 35 13.41 -21.82 -18.37
CA MET A 35 12.57 -22.63 -19.28
C MET A 35 11.18 -22.89 -18.71
N LEU A 36 11.05 -22.92 -17.37
CA LEU A 36 9.76 -23.10 -16.70
C LEU A 36 8.85 -21.89 -16.88
N LEU A 37 9.38 -20.68 -17.08
CA LEU A 37 8.58 -19.47 -17.35
C LEU A 37 7.71 -19.65 -18.62
N TYR A 38 8.19 -20.44 -19.57
CA TYR A 38 7.49 -20.69 -20.82
C TYR A 38 6.52 -21.89 -20.75
N SER A 39 6.65 -22.71 -19.69
CA SER A 39 5.84 -23.91 -19.51
C SER A 39 4.35 -23.59 -19.36
N ASN A 40 3.49 -24.53 -19.80
CA ASN A 40 2.04 -24.40 -19.62
C ASN A 40 1.65 -24.43 -18.14
N ALA A 41 2.35 -25.22 -17.32
CA ALA A 41 2.11 -25.29 -15.88
C ALA A 41 2.29 -23.92 -15.22
N TYR A 42 3.39 -23.21 -15.51
CA TYR A 42 3.64 -21.87 -14.97
C TYR A 42 2.54 -20.87 -15.38
N LYS A 43 2.16 -20.86 -16.67
CA LYS A 43 1.07 -20.02 -17.19
C LYS A 43 -0.27 -20.35 -16.53
N GLN A 44 -0.54 -21.62 -16.27
CA GLN A 44 -1.76 -22.07 -15.59
C GLN A 44 -1.78 -21.60 -14.13
N CYS A 45 -0.66 -21.75 -13.40
CA CYS A 45 -0.52 -21.23 -12.04
C CYS A 45 -0.77 -19.71 -11.99
N GLN A 46 -0.19 -18.94 -12.91
CA GLN A 46 -0.43 -17.50 -12.98
C GLN A 46 -1.90 -17.14 -13.22
N ARG A 47 -2.61 -17.90 -14.07
CA ARG A 47 -4.06 -17.71 -14.30
C ARG A 47 -4.88 -18.01 -13.04
N ILE A 48 -4.52 -19.06 -12.31
CA ILE A 48 -5.15 -19.41 -11.03
C ILE A 48 -4.95 -18.25 -10.04
N LEU A 49 -3.71 -17.80 -9.85
CA LEU A 49 -3.38 -16.67 -8.97
C LEU A 49 -4.14 -15.39 -9.34
N LEU A 50 -4.25 -15.09 -10.63
CA LEU A 50 -5.02 -13.93 -11.10
C LEU A 50 -6.51 -14.04 -10.76
N ASN A 51 -7.10 -15.22 -10.91
CA ASN A 51 -8.51 -15.44 -10.57
C ASN A 51 -8.74 -15.36 -9.06
N GLU A 52 -7.84 -15.93 -8.25
CA GLU A 52 -7.90 -15.83 -6.79
C GLU A 52 -7.79 -14.38 -6.31
N GLU A 53 -6.87 -13.60 -6.88
CA GLU A 53 -6.75 -12.17 -6.57
C GLU A 53 -8.02 -11.40 -6.94
N ILE A 54 -8.62 -11.67 -8.11
CA ILE A 54 -9.91 -11.09 -8.52
C ILE A 54 -11.00 -11.43 -7.50
N ASN A 55 -11.09 -12.69 -7.07
CA ASN A 55 -12.09 -13.16 -6.12
C ASN A 55 -11.90 -12.51 -4.74
N LEU A 56 -10.66 -12.41 -4.27
CA LEU A 56 -10.30 -11.73 -3.03
C LEU A 56 -10.72 -10.26 -3.07
N LYS A 57 -10.44 -9.54 -4.17
CA LYS A 57 -10.85 -8.13 -4.34
C LYS A 57 -12.36 -7.96 -4.36
N LYS A 58 -13.10 -8.84 -5.06
CA LYS A 58 -14.58 -8.86 -5.04
C LYS A 58 -15.12 -9.06 -3.63
N LYS A 59 -14.57 -10.03 -2.90
CA LYS A 59 -14.93 -10.32 -1.50
C LYS A 59 -14.68 -9.09 -0.62
N ASN A 60 -13.52 -8.45 -0.75
CA ASN A 60 -13.20 -7.23 0.00
C ASN A 60 -14.15 -6.07 -0.30
N ILE A 61 -14.54 -5.87 -1.57
CA ILE A 61 -15.52 -4.84 -1.95
C ILE A 61 -16.87 -5.11 -1.29
N LYS A 62 -17.31 -6.38 -1.20
CA LYS A 62 -18.59 -6.76 -0.58
C LYS A 62 -18.70 -6.34 0.90
N TYR A 63 -17.59 -6.35 1.65
CA TYR A 63 -17.61 -6.04 3.09
C TYR A 63 -17.48 -4.55 3.43
N LEU A 64 -16.94 -3.74 2.54
CA LEU A 64 -16.68 -2.32 2.81
C LEU A 64 -17.94 -1.44 2.98
N PRO A 65 -19.07 -1.67 2.28
CA PRO A 65 -20.29 -0.89 2.49
C PRO A 65 -20.81 -0.94 3.92
N LYS A 66 -20.72 -2.09 4.59
CA LYS A 66 -21.15 -2.23 5.99
C LYS A 66 -20.31 -1.36 6.92
N SER A 67 -18.99 -1.45 6.81
CA SER A 67 -18.06 -0.62 7.58
C SER A 67 -18.26 0.88 7.30
N ARG A 68 -18.50 1.25 6.03
CA ARG A 68 -18.84 2.63 5.64
C ARG A 68 -20.11 3.12 6.33
N ARG A 69 -21.19 2.32 6.29
CA ARG A 69 -22.48 2.68 6.88
C ARG A 69 -22.36 2.88 8.40
N ASN A 70 -21.62 2.00 9.08
CA ASN A 70 -21.38 2.14 10.51
C ASN A 70 -20.65 3.44 10.85
N ALA A 71 -19.53 3.72 10.17
CA ALA A 71 -18.78 4.96 10.38
C ALA A 71 -19.61 6.21 10.03
N TYR A 72 -20.46 6.13 9.00
CA TYR A 72 -21.37 7.22 8.65
C TYR A 72 -22.40 7.47 9.75
N ASN A 73 -23.04 6.42 10.26
CA ASN A 73 -24.00 6.55 11.35
C ASN A 73 -23.35 7.12 12.62
N GLU A 74 -22.12 6.72 12.93
CA GLU A 74 -21.36 7.30 14.05
C GLU A 74 -21.11 8.80 13.86
N LEU A 75 -20.77 9.23 12.63
CA LEU A 75 -20.58 10.65 12.33
C LEU A 75 -21.89 11.45 12.44
N VAL A 76 -23.00 10.92 11.91
CA VAL A 76 -24.32 11.57 11.98
C VAL A 76 -24.78 11.78 13.43
N ASN A 77 -24.37 10.90 14.34
CA ASN A 77 -24.69 11.06 15.77
C ASN A 77 -23.83 12.13 16.47
N ILE A 78 -22.70 12.53 15.88
CA ILE A 78 -21.74 13.46 16.49
C ILE A 78 -21.88 14.87 15.91
N PHE A 79 -22.16 14.99 14.61
CA PHE A 79 -22.14 16.25 13.88
C PHE A 79 -23.52 16.62 13.31
N PRO A 80 -23.87 17.92 13.23
CA PRO A 80 -25.03 18.41 12.49
C PRO A 80 -25.04 17.93 11.03
N LEU A 81 -26.24 17.81 10.45
CA LEU A 81 -26.46 17.26 9.12
C LEU A 81 -25.76 18.07 8.01
N GLU A 82 -25.64 19.38 8.20
CA GLU A 82 -24.98 20.30 7.28
C GLU A 82 -23.49 19.97 7.15
N ILE A 83 -22.80 19.77 8.29
CA ILE A 83 -21.39 19.39 8.33
C ILE A 83 -21.19 18.01 7.69
N ILE A 84 -22.09 17.07 7.95
CA ILE A 84 -22.04 15.73 7.33
C ILE A 84 -22.18 15.81 5.81
N THR A 85 -23.04 16.69 5.32
CA THR A 85 -23.24 16.91 3.88
C THR A 85 -21.98 17.46 3.23
N GLU A 86 -21.33 18.46 3.85
CA GLU A 86 -20.08 19.03 3.35
C GLU A 86 -18.94 17.99 3.39
N ILE A 87 -18.81 17.23 4.48
CA ILE A 87 -17.83 16.13 4.58
C ILE A 87 -18.05 15.11 3.45
N ASN A 88 -19.30 14.74 3.15
CA ASN A 88 -19.61 13.82 2.06
C ASN A 88 -19.24 14.39 0.68
N GLN A 89 -19.44 15.69 0.46
CA GLN A 89 -19.01 16.36 -0.77
C GLN A 89 -17.49 16.32 -0.94
N ILE A 90 -16.74 16.66 0.13
CA ILE A 90 -15.27 16.58 0.15
C ILE A 90 -14.79 15.14 -0.07
N ILE A 91 -15.41 14.16 0.58
CA ILE A 91 -15.04 12.76 0.36
C ILE A 91 -15.32 12.34 -1.10
N SER A 92 -16.43 12.81 -1.69
CA SER A 92 -16.79 12.48 -3.07
C SER A 92 -15.81 13.08 -4.07
N SER A 93 -15.37 14.32 -3.89
CA SER A 93 -14.34 14.92 -4.74
C SER A 93 -13.01 14.18 -4.63
N LEU A 94 -12.55 13.86 -3.42
CA LEU A 94 -11.35 13.05 -3.18
C LEU A 94 -11.45 11.64 -3.80
N GLN A 95 -12.65 11.05 -3.81
CA GLN A 95 -12.89 9.76 -4.46
C GLN A 95 -12.75 9.84 -5.98
N ILE A 96 -13.25 10.90 -6.61
CA ILE A 96 -13.14 11.13 -8.05
C ILE A 96 -11.66 11.32 -8.43
N GLU A 97 -10.94 12.18 -7.71
CA GLU A 97 -9.51 12.43 -7.94
C GLU A 97 -8.68 11.13 -7.86
N GLU A 98 -8.85 10.37 -6.77
CA GLU A 98 -8.16 9.08 -6.58
C GLU A 98 -8.54 8.08 -7.70
N GLN A 99 -9.81 8.05 -8.11
CA GLN A 99 -10.26 7.18 -9.19
C GLN A 99 -9.55 7.50 -10.51
N HIS A 100 -9.45 8.77 -10.86
CA HIS A 100 -8.77 9.23 -12.07
C HIS A 100 -7.28 8.88 -12.03
N GLU A 101 -6.58 9.18 -10.93
CA GLU A 101 -5.14 8.90 -10.78
C GLU A 101 -4.85 7.39 -10.89
N LYS A 102 -5.64 6.56 -10.18
CA LYS A 102 -5.49 5.10 -10.21
C LYS A 102 -5.83 4.51 -11.57
N TYR A 103 -6.90 4.98 -12.20
CA TYR A 103 -7.28 4.54 -13.52
C TYR A 103 -6.17 4.82 -14.54
N PHE A 104 -5.62 6.03 -14.56
CA PHE A 104 -4.53 6.39 -15.46
C PHE A 104 -3.27 5.54 -15.23
N THR A 105 -2.92 5.31 -13.97
CA THR A 105 -1.79 4.43 -13.60
C THR A 105 -2.02 2.99 -14.08
N HIS A 106 -3.22 2.46 -13.89
CA HIS A 106 -3.59 1.10 -14.32
C HIS A 106 -3.60 0.98 -15.84
N TYR A 107 -4.12 1.99 -16.54
CA TYR A 107 -4.09 2.05 -18.00
C TYR A 107 -2.66 2.00 -18.55
N LYS A 108 -1.75 2.83 -18.01
CA LYS A 108 -0.33 2.78 -18.38
C LYS A 108 0.31 1.41 -18.13
N LYS A 109 0.05 0.81 -16.97
CA LYS A 109 0.56 -0.54 -16.62
C LYS A 109 0.03 -1.60 -17.59
N LEU A 110 -1.27 -1.58 -17.89
CA LEU A 110 -1.91 -2.53 -18.80
C LEU A 110 -1.30 -2.45 -20.20
N ASN A 111 -1.18 -1.24 -20.77
CA ASN A 111 -0.57 -1.05 -22.07
C ASN A 111 0.89 -1.50 -22.10
N GLY A 112 1.65 -1.22 -21.04
CA GLY A 112 3.03 -1.71 -20.91
C GLY A 112 3.11 -3.24 -20.92
N LEU A 113 2.18 -3.93 -20.26
CA LEU A 113 2.11 -5.40 -20.27
C LEU A 113 1.74 -5.96 -21.66
N ILE A 114 0.78 -5.33 -22.33
CA ILE A 114 0.35 -5.73 -23.68
C ILE A 114 1.50 -5.56 -24.68
N LEU A 115 2.20 -4.42 -24.65
CA LEU A 115 3.35 -4.16 -25.51
C LEU A 115 4.47 -5.20 -25.31
N LYS A 116 4.83 -5.49 -24.05
CA LYS A 116 5.84 -6.51 -23.72
C LYS A 116 5.45 -7.90 -24.25
N ARG A 117 4.17 -8.28 -24.11
CA ARG A 117 3.67 -9.57 -24.63
C ARG A 117 3.82 -9.62 -26.16
N ASN A 118 3.43 -8.56 -26.87
CA ASN A 118 3.52 -8.51 -28.32
C ASN A 118 4.99 -8.61 -28.80
N GLN A 119 5.90 -7.92 -28.12
CA GLN A 119 7.35 -8.02 -28.39
C GLN A 119 7.88 -9.44 -28.20
N GLN A 120 7.50 -10.10 -27.10
CA GLN A 120 7.89 -11.50 -26.86
C GLN A 120 7.36 -12.46 -27.94
N GLN A 121 6.14 -12.24 -28.43
CA GLN A 121 5.57 -13.03 -29.51
C GLN A 121 6.32 -12.84 -30.83
N GLN A 122 6.73 -11.61 -31.15
CA GLN A 122 7.53 -11.31 -32.34
C GLN A 122 8.93 -11.97 -32.26
N GLN A 123 9.59 -11.90 -31.11
CA GLN A 123 10.90 -12.56 -30.90
C GLN A 123 10.81 -14.08 -31.07
N GLN A 124 9.73 -14.71 -30.57
CA GLN A 124 9.52 -16.16 -30.74
C GLN A 124 9.28 -16.54 -32.20
N GLN A 125 8.64 -15.69 -32.99
CA GLN A 125 8.44 -15.93 -34.43
C GLN A 125 9.78 -15.83 -35.19
N GLN A 126 10.61 -14.83 -34.88
CA GLN A 126 11.94 -14.67 -35.49
C GLN A 126 12.90 -15.81 -35.15
N GLN A 127 12.85 -16.35 -33.93
CA GLN A 127 13.67 -17.51 -33.56
C GLN A 127 13.28 -18.79 -34.31
N ARG A 128 12.00 -18.93 -34.70
CA ARG A 128 11.54 -20.07 -35.51
C ARG A 128 12.03 -19.98 -36.95
N THR A 129 12.06 -18.78 -37.55
CA THR A 129 12.56 -18.60 -38.91
C THR A 129 14.07 -18.84 -39.00
N ASN A 130 14.83 -18.45 -37.97
CA ASN A 130 16.29 -18.60 -37.96
C ASN A 130 16.77 -20.04 -37.71
N ARG A 131 15.95 -20.90 -37.08
CA ARG A 131 16.28 -22.33 -36.91
C ARG A 131 16.19 -23.14 -38.21
N VAL A 132 15.54 -22.62 -39.25
CA VAL A 132 15.45 -23.32 -40.55
C VAL A 132 16.70 -23.09 -41.40
N TYR A 133 17.52 -22.07 -41.10
CA TYR A 133 18.69 -21.68 -41.91
C TYR A 133 20.05 -21.88 -41.22
N THR A 134 20.11 -22.63 -40.13
CA THR A 134 21.37 -22.92 -39.42
C THR A 134 21.72 -24.41 -39.45
N PHE A 135 21.78 -24.97 -40.66
CA PHE A 135 22.86 -25.91 -40.96
C PHE A 135 24.01 -25.05 -41.46
N PHE A 136 25.08 -24.89 -40.69
CA PHE A 136 26.49 -24.78 -41.12
C PHE A 136 27.38 -24.08 -40.08
N ASN A 137 28.54 -24.71 -39.87
CA ASN A 137 29.81 -24.24 -39.32
C ASN A 137 29.90 -23.77 -37.85
N THR A 138 30.44 -24.68 -37.04
CA THR A 138 30.97 -24.52 -35.68
C THR A 138 32.25 -23.68 -35.58
N SER A 139 32.46 -22.69 -36.44
CA SER A 139 33.72 -21.92 -36.48
C SER A 139 33.46 -20.42 -36.42
N SER A 140 32.97 -19.90 -35.30
CA SER A 140 33.26 -18.52 -34.87
C SER A 140 32.68 -18.28 -33.49
N ARG A 141 33.55 -18.47 -32.51
CA ARG A 141 33.46 -17.93 -31.17
C ARG A 141 33.74 -16.43 -31.31
N ASN A 142 32.78 -15.55 -31.03
CA ASN A 142 33.08 -14.20 -30.54
C ASN A 142 31.86 -13.48 -29.93
N GLU A 143 32.12 -13.04 -28.70
CA GLU A 143 31.72 -11.81 -28.02
C GLU A 143 30.24 -11.41 -27.92
N MET A 144 29.72 -11.61 -26.71
CA MET A 144 28.40 -11.16 -26.27
C MET A 144 28.55 -9.82 -25.52
N ILE A 145 28.09 -8.74 -26.15
CA ILE A 145 28.04 -7.39 -25.57
C ILE A 145 26.76 -7.25 -24.73
N TYR A 146 26.89 -7.03 -23.43
CA TYR A 146 25.79 -6.63 -22.55
C TYR A 146 25.58 -5.11 -22.63
N THR A 147 24.38 -4.67 -23.02
CA THR A 147 23.95 -3.28 -22.83
C THR A 147 23.00 -3.17 -21.64
N THR A 148 23.49 -2.60 -20.55
CA THR A 148 22.72 -2.21 -19.37
C THR A 148 21.97 -0.90 -19.64
N TYR A 149 20.64 -0.94 -19.57
CA TYR A 149 19.78 0.24 -19.66
C TYR A 149 19.65 0.90 -18.27
N ASN A 150 20.29 2.06 -18.14
CA ASN A 150 20.26 2.92 -16.95
C ASN A 150 19.11 3.92 -17.11
N ASN A 151 18.22 4.02 -16.12
CA ASN A 151 17.14 5.03 -16.11
C ASN A 151 16.83 5.48 -14.67
N ASN A 152 17.78 6.23 -14.11
CA ASN A 152 17.55 7.11 -12.97
C ASN A 152 17.52 8.55 -13.49
N ASN A 153 16.48 9.30 -13.09
CA ASN A 153 16.32 10.76 -13.07
C ASN A 153 15.02 11.21 -13.73
N HIS A 154 13.94 11.30 -12.94
CA HIS A 154 12.92 12.38 -13.06
C HIS A 154 11.79 12.38 -12.01
N LYS A 155 11.98 11.79 -10.81
CA LYS A 155 10.89 11.71 -9.80
C LYS A 155 10.94 12.68 -8.64
N GLU A 156 11.88 13.63 -8.63
CA GLU A 156 11.97 14.62 -7.56
C GLU A 156 11.84 16.03 -8.14
N LYS A 157 10.59 16.52 -8.31
CA LYS A 157 10.31 17.98 -8.18
C LYS A 157 8.85 18.46 -8.29
N LEU A 158 7.82 17.61 -8.34
CA LEU A 158 6.46 18.07 -8.66
C LEU A 158 5.37 17.62 -7.67
N VAL A 159 5.68 17.52 -6.37
CA VAL A 159 4.69 17.14 -5.34
C VAL A 159 4.45 18.24 -4.28
N TRP A 160 5.12 19.39 -4.36
CA TRP A 160 5.13 20.34 -3.24
C TRP A 160 3.97 21.34 -3.15
N ASN A 161 3.04 21.44 -4.12
CA ASN A 161 2.12 22.58 -4.16
C ASN A 161 0.60 22.32 -4.13
N LEU A 162 0.10 21.10 -3.85
CA LEU A 162 -1.35 20.84 -3.99
C LEU A 162 -2.03 20.03 -2.88
N SER A 163 -1.53 20.02 -1.64
CA SER A 163 -2.27 19.41 -0.52
C SER A 163 -2.41 20.38 0.66
N GLY A 164 -3.57 21.04 0.74
CA GLY A 164 -3.95 22.00 1.79
C GLY A 164 -4.13 21.43 3.19
N LEU A 165 -3.51 20.29 3.51
CA LEU A 165 -3.36 19.76 4.86
C LEU A 165 -2.04 18.98 4.90
N THR A 166 -0.93 19.67 5.18
CA THR A 166 0.39 19.06 5.33
C THR A 166 0.48 18.36 6.69
N TYR A 167 -0.10 17.17 6.80
CA TYR A 167 0.19 16.27 7.91
C TYR A 167 1.54 15.58 7.66
N ASN A 168 2.61 16.17 8.19
CA ASN A 168 3.92 15.54 8.21
C ASN A 168 3.89 14.33 9.16
N ARG A 169 3.78 13.11 8.62
CA ARG A 169 3.55 11.86 9.39
C ARG A 169 4.73 11.40 10.26
N ALA A 170 5.86 12.12 10.28
CA ALA A 170 7.09 11.64 10.91
C ALA A 170 7.73 12.59 11.95
N GLY A 171 7.06 13.68 12.33
CA GLY A 171 7.56 14.63 13.34
C GLY A 171 6.64 14.77 14.55
N LYS A 172 7.17 15.31 15.66
CA LYS A 172 6.33 15.89 16.72
C LYS A 172 5.41 16.90 16.05
N ILE A 173 4.10 16.76 16.23
CA ILE A 173 3.10 17.64 15.63
C ILE A 173 3.32 19.03 16.22
N ASN A 174 3.71 20.00 15.38
CA ASN A 174 3.88 21.38 15.81
C ASN A 174 2.50 22.01 16.05
N ARG A 175 2.30 22.61 17.23
CA ARG A 175 1.05 23.26 17.65
C ARG A 175 0.66 24.38 16.70
N SER A 176 1.62 25.17 16.20
CA SER A 176 1.38 26.26 15.24
C SER A 176 0.82 25.72 13.91
N GLN A 177 1.29 24.56 13.45
CA GLN A 177 0.81 23.93 12.22
C GLN A 177 -0.61 23.36 12.35
N VAL A 178 -1.00 22.88 13.54
CA VAL A 178 -2.39 22.45 13.80
C VAL A 178 -3.33 23.64 13.82
N ILE A 179 -2.97 24.73 14.50
CA ILE A 179 -3.77 25.95 14.56
C ILE A 179 -3.99 26.52 13.15
N SER A 180 -2.91 26.62 12.36
CA SER A 180 -2.99 27.07 10.96
C SER A 180 -3.92 26.21 10.11
N ASN A 181 -3.85 24.87 10.24
CA ASN A 181 -4.73 23.96 9.51
C ASN A 181 -6.21 24.08 9.93
N VAL A 182 -6.47 24.32 11.22
CA VAL A 182 -7.83 24.49 11.76
C VAL A 182 -8.44 25.82 11.30
N GLU A 183 -7.69 26.91 11.35
CA GLU A 183 -8.17 28.20 10.83
C GLU A 183 -8.38 28.18 9.32
N TYR A 184 -7.47 27.54 8.59
CA TYR A 184 -7.63 27.35 7.15
C TYR A 184 -8.93 26.61 6.82
N LEU A 185 -9.27 25.58 7.61
CA LEU A 185 -10.54 24.88 7.51
C LEU A 185 -11.72 25.82 7.81
N PHE A 186 -11.67 26.54 8.93
CA PHE A 186 -12.76 27.46 9.31
C PHE A 186 -13.00 28.53 8.25
N ARG A 187 -11.97 29.19 7.73
CA ARG A 187 -12.08 30.20 6.65
C ARG A 187 -12.77 29.64 5.42
N ARG A 188 -12.38 28.43 5.02
CA ARG A 188 -12.98 27.75 3.86
C ARG A 188 -14.46 27.47 4.08
N THR A 189 -14.84 27.05 5.30
CA THR A 189 -16.23 26.74 5.63
C THR A 189 -17.09 27.99 5.88
N SER A 190 -16.50 29.11 6.33
CA SER A 190 -17.23 30.33 6.67
C SER A 190 -17.30 31.35 5.53
N GLY A 191 -16.50 31.18 4.46
CA GLY A 191 -16.48 32.09 3.31
C GLY A 191 -15.83 33.46 3.59
N VAL A 192 -15.21 33.63 4.76
CA VAL A 192 -14.57 34.88 5.16
C VAL A 192 -13.17 34.98 4.53
N GLN A 193 -12.97 35.98 3.67
CA GLN A 193 -11.66 36.31 3.09
C GLN A 193 -10.92 37.29 3.98
N GLU A 194 -10.05 36.79 4.85
CA GLU A 194 -9.07 37.59 5.59
C GLU A 194 -7.64 37.18 5.23
N GLU A 195 -6.67 38.07 5.43
CA GLU A 195 -5.25 37.79 5.20
C GLU A 195 -4.75 36.64 6.08
N VAL A 196 -3.92 35.76 5.53
CA VAL A 196 -3.35 34.61 6.26
C VAL A 196 -2.27 35.13 7.20
N LEU A 197 -2.49 35.00 8.51
CA LEU A 197 -1.46 35.28 9.50
C LEU A 197 -0.36 34.21 9.40
N ASP A 198 0.89 34.65 9.27
CA ASP A 198 2.04 33.74 9.28
C ASP A 198 2.39 33.35 10.72
N TYR A 199 1.84 32.21 11.15
CA TYR A 199 2.05 31.65 12.48
C TYR A 199 3.49 31.22 12.78
N LYS A 200 4.41 31.26 11.80
CA LYS A 200 5.83 30.98 12.09
C LYS A 200 6.45 32.04 13.00
N LYS A 201 6.01 33.30 12.88
CA LYS A 201 6.48 34.40 13.74
C LYS A 201 6.02 34.27 15.19
N TRP A 202 4.97 33.49 15.45
CA TRP A 202 4.48 33.26 16.81
C TRP A 202 5.41 32.38 17.63
N ASP A 203 6.18 31.51 16.97
CA ASP A 203 7.18 30.67 17.64
C ASP A 203 8.47 31.48 17.96
N GLU A 204 8.66 32.65 17.34
CA GLU A 204 9.86 33.50 17.47
C GLU A 204 9.73 34.62 18.53
N GLU A 205 8.52 35.18 18.73
CA GLU A 205 8.27 36.25 19.72
C GLU A 205 6.95 36.05 20.50
N PRO A 206 6.90 35.11 21.46
CA PRO A 206 5.67 34.77 22.17
C PRO A 206 5.09 35.91 23.02
N ASP A 207 5.94 36.80 23.55
CA ASP A 207 5.52 37.79 24.55
C ASP A 207 4.95 39.09 23.94
N ASN A 208 5.26 39.40 22.67
CA ASN A 208 4.88 40.68 22.04
C ASN A 208 3.52 40.68 21.33
N MET A 209 2.96 39.51 20.99
CA MET A 209 1.70 39.42 20.21
C MET A 209 0.46 39.08 21.05
N ILE A 210 0.63 38.58 22.28
CA ILE A 210 -0.52 38.20 23.14
C ILE A 210 -1.41 39.40 23.47
N ASN A 211 -0.91 40.64 23.41
CA ASN A 211 -1.65 41.82 23.83
C ASN A 211 -2.34 42.62 22.72
N LYS A 212 -2.08 42.36 21.43
CA LYS A 212 -2.60 43.22 20.34
C LYS A 212 -3.72 42.63 19.48
N ASP A 213 -3.91 41.31 19.49
CA ASP A 213 -4.85 40.65 18.57
C ASP A 213 -5.60 39.49 19.22
N VAL A 214 -5.92 39.61 20.52
CA VAL A 214 -6.94 38.74 21.14
C VAL A 214 -8.30 39.22 20.62
N ARG A 215 -8.62 38.87 19.37
CA ARG A 215 -10.00 38.92 18.91
C ARG A 215 -10.78 38.06 19.88
N ILE A 216 -11.65 38.69 20.67
CA ILE A 216 -12.52 38.01 21.61
C ILE A 216 -13.42 37.13 20.74
N LEU A 217 -13.12 35.83 20.71
CA LEU A 217 -13.96 34.86 20.03
C LEU A 217 -15.34 34.90 20.66
N GLU A 218 -16.38 34.94 19.84
CA GLU A 218 -17.77 34.86 20.30
C GLU A 218 -17.96 33.58 21.13
N PRO A 219 -18.84 33.56 22.15
CA PRO A 219 -19.08 32.37 22.97
C PRO A 219 -19.40 31.11 22.15
N LYS A 220 -20.08 31.27 21.01
CA LYS A 220 -20.37 30.19 20.07
C LYS A 220 -19.11 29.65 19.39
N GLN A 221 -18.17 30.52 19.00
CA GLN A 221 -16.89 30.15 18.40
C GLN A 221 -15.99 29.43 19.43
N LEU A 222 -15.97 29.92 20.68
CA LEU A 222 -15.26 29.26 21.78
C LEU A 222 -15.81 27.85 22.05
N SER A 223 -17.13 27.69 22.04
CA SER A 223 -17.78 26.38 22.18
C SER A 223 -17.41 25.42 21.04
N LEU A 224 -17.45 25.90 19.79
CA LEU A 224 -17.02 25.11 18.63
C LEU A 224 -15.54 24.73 18.68
N ALA A 225 -14.67 25.67 19.06
CA ALA A 225 -13.23 25.42 19.23
C ALA A 225 -12.97 24.39 20.33
N ALA A 226 -13.69 24.45 21.46
CA ALA A 226 -13.62 23.46 22.52
C ALA A 226 -14.08 22.08 22.05
N ASN A 227 -15.18 22.01 21.30
CA ASN A 227 -15.68 20.76 20.73
C ASN A 227 -14.69 20.14 19.73
N LEU A 228 -14.09 20.97 18.87
CA LEU A 228 -13.08 20.52 17.92
C LEU A 228 -11.81 20.03 18.65
N LYS A 229 -11.37 20.75 19.68
CA LYS A 229 -10.25 20.33 20.53
C LYS A 229 -10.53 18.98 21.18
N ASN A 230 -11.70 18.82 21.80
CA ASN A 230 -12.12 17.56 22.43
C ASN A 230 -12.18 16.39 21.42
N ALA A 231 -12.72 16.63 20.23
CA ALA A 231 -12.76 15.63 19.15
C ALA A 231 -11.35 15.24 18.69
N THR A 232 -10.47 16.23 18.55
CA THR A 232 -9.07 16.05 18.15
C THR A 232 -8.28 15.27 19.20
N GLU A 233 -8.45 15.59 20.49
CA GLU A 233 -7.83 14.85 21.60
C GLU A 233 -8.31 13.39 21.65
N LYS A 234 -9.62 13.15 21.51
CA LYS A 234 -10.18 11.79 21.42
C LYS A 234 -9.56 10.99 20.28
N PHE A 235 -9.44 11.62 19.10
CA PHE A 235 -8.80 11.01 17.94
C PHE A 235 -7.34 10.68 18.23
N PHE A 236 -6.56 11.61 18.79
CA PHE A 236 -5.15 11.37 19.12
C PHE A 236 -4.97 10.24 20.13
N ASN A 237 -5.79 10.20 21.18
CA ASN A 237 -5.75 9.13 22.17
C ASN A 237 -6.02 7.78 21.51
N HIS A 238 -7.05 7.69 20.67
CA HIS A 238 -7.37 6.45 19.94
C HIS A 238 -6.24 6.04 18.97
N ALA A 239 -5.65 7.00 18.25
CA ALA A 239 -4.54 6.75 17.34
C ALA A 239 -3.30 6.25 18.09
N ASN A 240 -2.96 6.87 19.23
CA ASN A 240 -1.83 6.48 20.07
C ASN A 240 -2.01 5.07 20.64
N ILE A 241 -3.21 4.73 21.14
CA ILE A 241 -3.55 3.38 21.59
C ILE A 241 -3.38 2.37 20.45
N SER A 242 -3.88 2.69 19.26
CA SER A 242 -3.77 1.82 18.08
C SER A 242 -2.31 1.58 17.66
N VAL A 243 -1.47 2.62 17.70
CA VAL A 243 -0.03 2.52 17.41
C VAL A 243 0.69 1.69 18.47
N ALA A 244 0.39 1.91 19.75
CA ALA A 244 0.97 1.14 20.86
C ALA A 244 0.62 -0.35 20.75
N THR A 245 -0.63 -0.68 20.45
CA THR A 245 -1.09 -2.07 20.23
C THR A 245 -0.35 -2.74 19.08
N ARG A 246 -0.15 -2.03 17.95
CA ARG A 246 0.63 -2.56 16.82
C ARG A 246 2.10 -2.79 17.17
N ARG A 247 2.73 -1.85 17.90
CA ARG A 247 4.11 -2.01 18.37
C ARG A 247 4.24 -3.22 19.29
N LYS A 248 3.31 -3.40 20.23
CA LYS A 248 3.28 -4.57 21.13
C LYS A 248 3.15 -5.87 20.34
N LYS A 249 2.25 -5.92 19.35
CA LYS A 249 2.09 -7.10 18.49
C LYS A 249 3.38 -7.44 17.73
N TYR A 250 4.00 -6.45 17.10
CA TYR A 250 5.27 -6.63 16.40
C TYR A 250 6.39 -7.13 17.33
N LEU A 251 6.46 -6.60 18.55
CA LEU A 251 7.45 -7.03 19.54
C LEU A 251 7.24 -8.50 19.95
N ASN A 252 5.98 -8.92 20.10
CA ASN A 252 5.64 -10.31 20.38
C ASN A 252 6.02 -11.23 19.21
N GLU A 253 5.66 -10.86 17.97
CA GLU A 253 6.02 -11.61 16.75
C GLU A 253 7.55 -11.77 16.64
N LYS A 254 8.32 -10.72 16.94
CA LYS A 254 9.78 -10.77 16.96
C LYS A 254 10.34 -11.65 18.08
N ASN A 255 9.72 -11.63 19.25
CA ASN A 255 10.11 -12.51 20.36
C ASN A 255 9.85 -13.98 20.02
N GLU A 256 8.72 -14.30 19.39
CA GLU A 256 8.41 -15.64 18.88
C GLU A 256 9.44 -16.09 17.84
N GLU A 257 9.78 -15.21 16.89
CA GLU A 257 10.84 -15.49 15.89
C GLU A 257 12.19 -15.77 16.56
N ASN A 258 12.58 -14.99 17.56
CA ASN A 258 13.81 -15.22 18.33
C ASN A 258 13.80 -16.55 19.09
N ILE A 259 12.66 -16.95 19.66
CA ILE A 259 12.50 -18.25 20.33
C ILE A 259 12.71 -19.38 19.31
N LEU A 260 12.10 -19.30 18.13
CA LEU A 260 12.28 -20.29 17.07
C LEU A 260 13.72 -20.34 16.55
N LEU A 261 14.37 -19.18 16.40
CA LEU A 261 15.79 -19.13 16.03
C LEU A 261 16.69 -19.76 17.08
N ASN A 262 16.42 -19.55 18.37
CA ASN A 262 17.18 -20.18 19.45
C ASN A 262 16.91 -21.69 19.53
N LEU A 263 15.66 -22.12 19.30
CA LEU A 263 15.30 -23.54 19.23
C LEU A 263 16.02 -24.24 18.08
N SER A 264 16.19 -23.57 16.93
CA SER A 264 16.93 -24.12 15.78
C SER A 264 18.41 -24.38 16.05
N LYS A 265 18.98 -23.71 17.05
CA LYS A 265 20.39 -23.88 17.46
C LYS A 265 20.58 -25.05 18.42
N ASP A 266 19.51 -25.60 18.99
CA ASP A 266 19.59 -26.73 19.90
C ASP A 266 19.96 -28.02 19.13
N PRO A 267 21.11 -28.66 19.45
CA PRO A 267 21.54 -29.86 18.75
C PRO A 267 20.66 -31.09 19.05
N SER A 268 19.86 -31.08 20.13
CA SER A 268 18.95 -32.18 20.47
C SER A 268 17.68 -32.19 19.62
N ILE A 269 17.39 -31.07 18.94
CA ILE A 269 16.15 -30.89 18.17
C ILE A 269 16.46 -30.96 16.67
N LEU A 270 15.59 -31.63 15.92
CA LEU A 270 15.58 -31.63 14.48
C LEU A 270 14.36 -30.87 13.97
N ILE A 271 14.59 -29.76 13.28
CA ILE A 271 13.53 -28.98 12.62
C ILE A 271 13.63 -29.27 11.12
N THR A 272 12.63 -29.94 10.55
CA THR A 272 12.62 -30.29 9.13
C THR A 272 11.93 -29.21 8.31
N LYS A 273 12.36 -29.02 7.06
CA LYS A 273 11.65 -28.13 6.13
C LYS A 273 10.24 -28.68 5.89
N PRO A 274 9.24 -27.81 5.69
CA PRO A 274 7.90 -28.26 5.35
C PRO A 274 7.92 -29.10 4.07
N ASP A 275 7.43 -30.33 4.15
CA ASP A 275 7.22 -31.18 2.98
C ASP A 275 5.82 -30.94 2.42
N LYS A 276 5.74 -30.52 1.14
CA LYS A 276 4.48 -30.33 0.38
C LYS A 276 3.40 -29.55 1.13
N ASP A 277 3.76 -28.41 1.70
CA ASP A 277 2.86 -27.50 2.44
C ASP A 277 2.25 -28.09 3.73
N ARG A 278 2.75 -29.23 4.25
CA ARG A 278 2.18 -29.89 5.45
C ARG A 278 2.71 -29.36 6.79
N GLY A 279 3.32 -28.19 6.80
CA GLY A 279 3.87 -27.55 8.01
C GLY A 279 5.27 -28.03 8.39
N THR A 280 5.89 -27.31 9.33
CA THR A 280 7.24 -27.62 9.86
C THR A 280 7.11 -28.63 10.98
N VAL A 281 7.90 -29.72 10.97
CA VAL A 281 7.89 -30.74 12.02
C VAL A 281 9.11 -30.55 12.92
N ILE A 282 8.88 -30.56 14.23
CA ILE A 282 9.91 -30.45 15.26
C ILE A 282 9.98 -31.81 15.96
N LEU A 283 11.15 -32.45 15.93
CA LEU A 283 11.37 -33.80 16.45
C LEU A 283 12.57 -33.83 17.39
N ASP A 284 12.57 -34.78 18.33
CA ASP A 284 13.80 -35.17 19.02
C ASP A 284 14.74 -35.84 18.02
N ARG A 285 15.95 -35.29 17.88
CA ARG A 285 16.93 -35.73 16.88
C ARG A 285 17.41 -37.15 17.15
N ASN A 286 17.64 -37.50 18.41
CA ASN A 286 18.15 -38.83 18.78
C ASN A 286 17.10 -39.90 18.53
N TYR A 287 15.84 -39.62 18.87
CA TYR A 287 14.73 -40.51 18.57
C TYR A 287 14.58 -40.71 17.06
N TYR A 288 14.59 -39.63 16.28
CA TYR A 288 14.50 -39.70 14.82
C TYR A 288 15.60 -40.55 14.20
N ILE A 289 16.85 -40.34 14.59
CA ILE A 289 18.00 -41.12 14.09
C ILE A 289 17.81 -42.60 14.41
N LYS A 290 17.48 -42.95 15.67
CA LYS A 290 17.24 -44.35 16.08
C LYS A 290 16.10 -45.01 15.29
N THR A 291 14.99 -44.29 15.08
CA THR A 291 13.87 -44.80 14.29
C THR A 291 14.29 -45.04 12.83
N MET A 292 15.03 -44.12 12.23
CA MET A 292 15.51 -44.29 10.85
C MET A 292 16.51 -45.43 10.71
N GLU A 293 17.43 -45.59 11.67
CA GLU A 293 18.37 -46.72 11.71
C GLU A 293 17.65 -48.07 11.84
N SER A 294 16.52 -48.12 12.54
CA SER A 294 15.70 -49.35 12.68
C SER A 294 14.94 -49.72 11.40
N ILE A 295 14.62 -48.76 10.54
CA ILE A 295 13.89 -48.99 9.28
C ILE A 295 14.82 -49.40 8.15
N VAL A 296 16.07 -48.93 8.17
CA VAL A 296 17.06 -49.19 7.12
C VAL A 296 17.75 -50.55 7.26
N LYS A 297 17.77 -51.12 8.47
CA LYS A 297 18.28 -52.48 8.75
C LYS A 297 17.28 -53.55 8.38
#